data_AF-A0A3B1D602-F1
#
_entry.id   AF-A0A3B1D602-F1
#
_cell.length_a   1.000
_cell.length_b   1.000
_cell.length_c   1.000
_cell.angle_alpha   90.00
_cell.angle_beta   90.00
_cell.angle_gamma   90.00
#
_symmetry.space_group_name_H-M   'P 1'
#
loop_
_entity.id
_entity.type
_entity.pdbx_description
1 polymer ?
#
loop_
_entity_poly.entity_id
_entity_poly.type
_entity_poly.pdbx_seq_one_letter_code
_entity_poly.pdbx_strand_id
1 'polypeptide(L)' 'MKTDREAVVWTRIGMRPVKMGRIYVTDSECRFTYSEDFLKTGLPGVGIL' A
#
# COMPACT_ATOMS: atom_id res chain seq x y z
N MET A 1 22.53 10.26 9.65
CA MET A 1 21.07 10.56 9.57
C MET A 1 20.46 9.48 8.69
N LYS A 2 19.53 8.65 9.21
CA LYS A 2 18.89 7.60 8.42
C LYS A 2 17.71 8.26 7.69
N THR A 3 17.66 8.15 6.37
CA THR A 3 16.63 8.80 5.56
C THR A 3 15.34 7.98 5.60
N ASP A 4 14.23 8.65 5.87
CA ASP A 4 12.89 8.08 5.74
C ASP A 4 12.64 7.64 4.29
N ARG A 5 11.92 6.54 4.11
CA ARG A 5 11.62 5.98 2.79
C ARG A 5 10.12 5.96 2.58
N GLU A 6 9.71 6.30 1.36
CA GLU A 6 8.34 6.19 0.89
C GLU A 6 8.29 5.34 -0.37
N ALA A 7 7.27 4.50 -0.49
CA ALA A 7 6.96 3.80 -1.72
C ALA A 7 5.45 3.69 -1.95
N VAL A 8 5.05 3.64 -3.22
CA VAL A 8 3.68 3.29 -3.62
C VAL A 8 3.58 1.78 -3.80
N VAL A 9 2.63 1.16 -3.11
CA VAL A 9 2.34 -0.27 -3.28
C VAL A 9 1.30 -0.42 -4.37
N TRP A 10 1.64 -1.21 -5.39
CA TRP A 10 0.74 -1.61 -6.46
C TRP A 10 0.37 -3.07 -6.28
N THR A 11 -0.86 -3.41 -6.61
CA THR A 11 -1.35 -4.79 -6.68
C THR A 11 -2.06 -5.01 -8.02
N ARG A 12 -2.50 -6.24 -8.25
CA ARG A 12 -3.30 -6.60 -9.41
C ARG A 12 -4.69 -7.00 -8.96
N ILE A 13 -5.72 -6.40 -9.57
CA ILE A 13 -7.11 -6.87 -9.47
C ILE A 13 -7.48 -7.45 -10.86
N GLY A 14 -7.62 -8.77 -10.94
CA GLY A 14 -7.76 -9.48 -12.21
C GLY A 14 -6.51 -9.32 -13.07
N MET A 15 -6.62 -8.59 -14.20
CA MET A 15 -5.48 -8.27 -15.09
C MET A 15 -5.06 -6.80 -15.04
N ARG A 16 -5.67 -5.98 -14.18
CA ARG A 16 -5.41 -4.54 -14.10
C ARG A 16 -4.47 -4.21 -12.94
N PRO A 17 -3.40 -3.42 -13.16
CA PRO A 17 -2.63 -2.86 -12.07
C PRO A 17 -3.47 -1.82 -11.32
N VAL A 18 -3.49 -1.90 -9.99
CA VAL A 18 -4.26 -1.00 -9.13
C VAL A 18 -3.34 -0.48 -8.03
N LYS A 19 -3.37 0.83 -7.79
CA LYS A 19 -2.63 1.48 -6.72
C LYS A 19 -3.26 1.13 -5.38
N MET A 20 -2.63 0.23 -4.64
CA MET A 20 -3.15 -0.29 -3.37
C MET A 20 -3.02 0.73 -2.25
N GLY A 21 -1.88 1.42 -2.18
CA GLY A 21 -1.61 2.33 -1.08
C GLY A 21 -0.19 2.89 -1.10
N ARG A 22 0.23 3.42 0.04
CA ARG A 22 1.58 3.91 0.28
C ARG A 22 2.13 3.34 1.57
N ILE A 23 3.44 3.10 1.59
CA ILE A 23 4.19 2.71 2.77
C ILE A 23 5.20 3.81 3.10
N TYR A 24 5.24 4.18 4.37
CA TYR A 24 6.25 5.05 4.95
C TYR A 24 7.08 4.22 5.95
N VAL A 25 8.39 4.28 5.81
CA VAL A 25 9.35 3.59 6.68
C VAL A 25 10.31 4.61 7.25
N THR A 26 10.25 4.80 8.56
CA THR A 26 11.17 5.65 9.31
C THR A 26 12.18 4.79 10.06
N ASP A 27 12.87 5.36 11.04
CA ASP A 27 13.71 4.61 11.97
C ASP A 27 12.92 3.82 13.03
N SER A 28 11.68 4.21 13.29
CA SER A 28 10.86 3.80 14.43
C SER A 28 9.50 3.26 14.03
N GLU A 29 9.02 3.61 12.83
CA GLU A 29 7.70 3.23 12.34
C GLU A 29 7.76 2.62 10.94
N CYS A 30 6.82 1.72 10.69
CA CYS A 30 6.50 1.23 9.35
C CYS A 30 4.98 1.28 9.21
N ARG A 31 4.48 2.20 8.38
CA ARG A 31 3.06 2.49 8.25
C ARG A 31 2.60 2.29 6.81
N PHE A 32 1.58 1.47 6.63
CA PHE A 32 0.91 1.30 5.35
C PHE A 32 -0.50 1.91 5.39
N THR A 33 -0.85 2.67 4.36
CA THR A 33 -2.18 3.27 4.22
C THR A 33 -2.74 2.94 2.84
N TYR A 34 -3.95 2.38 2.81
CA TYR A 34 -4.68 2.11 1.57
C TYR A 34 -5.02 3.41 0.84
N SER A 35 -5.05 3.37 -0.49
CA SER A 35 -5.62 4.45 -1.28
C SER A 35 -7.15 4.40 -1.19
N GLU A 36 -7.81 5.57 -1.25
CA GLU A 36 -9.28 5.62 -1.26
C GLU A 36 -9.88 4.82 -2.43
N ASP A 37 -9.26 4.90 -3.61
CA ASP A 37 -9.69 4.17 -4.80
C ASP A 37 -9.58 2.66 -4.61
N PHE A 38 -8.54 2.19 -3.92
CA PHE A 38 -8.43 0.78 -3.58
C PHE A 38 -9.48 0.35 -2.54
N LEU A 39 -9.76 1.17 -1.53
CA LEU A 39 -10.80 0.86 -0.54
C LEU A 39 -12.19 0.71 -1.19
N LYS A 40 -12.51 1.52 -2.20
CA LYS A 40 -13.76 1.43 -2.98
C LYS A 40 -13.92 0.10 -3.73
N THR A 41 -12.84 -0.67 -3.92
CA THR A 41 -12.92 -2.00 -4.56
C THR A 41 -13.55 -3.06 -3.64
N GLY A 42 -13.62 -2.82 -2.32
CA GLY A 42 -14.13 -3.80 -1.36
C GLY A 42 -13.18 -4.99 -1.13
N LEU A 43 -11.93 -4.92 -1.60
CA LEU A 43 -10.93 -6.00 -1.49
C LEU A 43 -9.77 -5.76 -0.48
N PRO A 44 -9.89 -4.97 0.61
CA PRO A 44 -8.78 -4.78 1.54
C PRO A 44 -8.39 -6.04 2.33
N GLY A 45 -9.18 -7.13 2.24
CA GLY A 45 -8.92 -8.41 2.89
C GLY A 45 -8.10 -9.41 2.07
N VAL A 46 -7.68 -9.09 0.85
CA VAL A 46 -6.87 -10.00 -0.01
C VAL A 46 -5.36 -9.73 0.18
N GLY A 47 -4.98 -9.34 1.40
CA GLY A 47 -3.58 -9.34 1.81
C GLY A 47 -3.08 -10.78 1.92
N ILE A 48 -1.83 -11.02 1.51
CA ILE A 48 -1.17 -12.34 1.56
C ILE A 48 -1.39 -12.99 2.94
N LEU A 49 -2.07 -14.14 2.96
CA LEU A 49 -2.00 -15.13 4.03
C LEU A 49 -0.61 -15.78 4.01
#